data_AF-A0A1H3Q8S5-F1
#
_entry.id   AF-A0A1H3Q8S5-F1
#
_cell.length_a   1.000
_cell.length_b   1.000
_cell.length_c   1.000
_cell.angle_alpha   90.00
_cell.angle_beta   90.00
_cell.angle_gamma   90.00
#
_symmetry.space_group_name_H-M   'P 1'
#
loop_
_entity.id
_entity.type
_entity.pdbx_description
1 polymer ?
#
loop_
_entity_poly.entity_id
_entity_poly.type
_entity_poly.pdbx_seq_one_letter_code
_entity_poly.pdbx_strand_id
1 'polypeptide(L)'
;MSVQRIAEDRWSGAEPFWLCVLPWTSQAFERRWAVGAFAEYPDDGLGVCRAAVLRIGATACLAQAHPQGPPGCERVVLSVAADSADTRRDLDDVLRHLGLSESELAAVRPGLGPASWQLWRLDDNGNEFEMARFQTQGHAEWVGRQYQANGHRQTYFVRGPAAPAAAARMGESEGSAAS
;
A
#
# COMPACT_ATOMS: atom_id res chain seq x y z
N MET A 1 -16.78 17.72 2.36
CA MET A 1 -16.35 17.03 1.13
C MET A 1 -14.84 17.17 1.01
N SER A 2 -14.07 16.08 0.94
CA SER A 2 -12.60 16.17 0.88
C SER A 2 -11.99 15.14 -0.06
N VAL A 3 -12.57 15.00 -1.26
CA VAL A 3 -11.89 14.37 -2.39
C VAL A 3 -11.35 15.51 -3.25
N GLN A 4 -10.04 15.55 -3.45
CA GLN A 4 -9.38 16.60 -4.23
C GLN A 4 -8.29 15.97 -5.09
N ARG A 5 -8.19 16.38 -6.35
CA ARG A 5 -7.00 16.06 -7.16
C ARG A 5 -5.80 16.81 -6.59
N ILE A 6 -4.66 16.14 -6.52
CA ILE A 6 -3.37 16.73 -6.12
C ILE A 6 -2.34 16.48 -7.22
N ALA A 7 -1.19 17.14 -7.10
CA ALA A 7 -0.09 16.96 -8.06
C ALA A 7 0.49 15.54 -8.01
N GLU A 8 0.94 15.07 -9.17
CA GLU A 8 1.49 13.71 -9.37
C GLU A 8 2.91 13.54 -8.79
N ASP A 9 3.60 14.66 -8.50
CA ASP A 9 4.94 14.69 -7.91
C ASP A 9 5.03 13.92 -6.59
N ARG A 10 3.95 13.93 -5.79
CA ARG A 10 3.86 13.12 -4.57
C ARG A 10 4.02 11.62 -4.82
N TRP A 11 3.73 11.15 -6.04
CA TRP A 11 3.86 9.74 -6.41
C TRP A 11 5.18 9.40 -7.10
N SER A 12 6.06 10.38 -7.33
CA SER A 12 7.34 10.15 -7.99
C SER A 12 8.22 9.24 -7.12
N GLY A 13 8.48 8.02 -7.60
CA GLY A 13 9.30 7.02 -6.90
C GLY A 13 8.57 6.17 -5.86
N ALA A 14 7.28 6.42 -5.60
CA ALA A 14 6.48 5.59 -4.70
C ALA A 14 5.89 4.39 -5.46
N GLU A 15 6.16 3.18 -4.99
CA GLU A 15 5.50 1.99 -5.53
C GLU A 15 4.05 1.94 -5.05
N PRO A 16 3.07 1.74 -5.95
CA PRO A 16 1.68 1.65 -5.56
C PRO A 16 1.38 0.35 -4.83
N PHE A 17 0.73 0.46 -3.68
CA PHE A 17 0.14 -0.63 -2.93
C PHE A 17 -1.38 -0.52 -2.97
N TRP A 18 -2.02 -1.34 -3.81
CA TRP A 18 -3.48 -1.28 -3.99
C TRP A 18 -4.23 -1.63 -2.70
N LEU A 19 -5.25 -0.85 -2.37
CA LEU A 19 -6.11 -1.04 -1.20
C LEU A 19 -7.39 -1.79 -1.58
N CYS A 20 -8.09 -1.29 -2.60
CA CYS A 20 -9.41 -1.78 -2.97
C CYS A 20 -9.76 -1.44 -4.41
N VAL A 21 -10.84 -2.08 -4.89
CA VAL A 21 -11.50 -1.78 -6.16
C VAL A 21 -12.87 -1.19 -5.84
N LEU A 22 -13.08 0.06 -6.26
CA LEU A 22 -14.34 0.77 -6.08
C LEU A 22 -15.44 0.21 -6.99
N PRO A 23 -16.73 0.42 -6.67
CA PRO A 23 -17.84 -0.03 -7.53
C PRO A 23 -18.02 0.81 -8.79
N TRP A 24 -17.24 1.87 -8.98
CA TRP A 24 -17.41 2.85 -10.05
C TRP A 24 -16.31 2.77 -11.10
N THR A 25 -16.67 3.08 -12.33
CA THR A 25 -15.70 3.39 -13.40
C THR A 25 -15.04 4.74 -13.15
N SER A 26 -13.92 5.01 -13.83
CA SER A 26 -13.26 6.33 -13.76
C SER A 26 -14.22 7.47 -14.11
N GLN A 27 -15.00 7.36 -15.19
CA GLN A 27 -15.97 8.40 -15.57
C GLN A 27 -17.10 8.60 -14.55
N ALA A 28 -17.57 7.51 -13.91
CA ALA A 28 -18.56 7.61 -12.83
C ALA A 28 -17.95 8.29 -11.60
N PHE A 29 -16.68 8.00 -11.28
CA PHE A 29 -15.95 8.63 -10.20
C PHE A 29 -15.75 10.13 -10.44
N GLU A 30 -15.23 10.50 -11.60
CA GLU A 30 -15.00 11.90 -12.00
C GLU A 30 -16.27 12.75 -11.85
N ARG A 31 -17.42 12.24 -12.31
CA ARG A 31 -18.71 12.92 -12.19
C ARG A 31 -19.18 13.05 -10.74
N ARG A 32 -18.99 12.00 -9.94
CA ARG A 32 -19.49 11.95 -8.56
C ARG A 32 -18.73 12.90 -7.63
N TRP A 33 -17.43 13.09 -7.84
CA TRP A 33 -16.60 13.95 -6.98
C TRP A 33 -16.07 15.22 -7.65
N ALA A 34 -16.42 15.47 -8.92
CA ALA A 34 -16.01 16.64 -9.69
C ALA A 34 -14.49 16.89 -9.67
N VAL A 35 -13.68 15.82 -9.71
CA VAL A 35 -12.21 15.88 -9.60
C VAL A 35 -11.49 16.21 -10.91
N GLY A 36 -12.25 16.48 -11.98
CA GLY A 36 -11.74 16.59 -13.35
C GLY A 36 -11.41 15.24 -13.97
N ALA A 37 -11.09 15.22 -15.26
CA ALA A 37 -10.78 13.99 -16.00
C ALA A 37 -9.44 13.39 -15.56
N PHE A 38 -9.40 12.08 -15.39
CA PHE A 38 -8.17 11.33 -15.15
C PHE A 38 -7.25 11.48 -16.38
N ALA A 39 -5.94 11.56 -16.13
CA ALA A 39 -4.96 11.55 -17.21
C ALA A 39 -4.95 10.18 -17.88
N GLU A 40 -4.72 10.16 -19.19
CA GLU A 40 -4.73 8.96 -20.03
C GLU A 40 -3.31 8.62 -20.48
N TYR A 41 -2.93 7.35 -20.33
CA TYR A 41 -1.63 6.83 -20.71
C TYR A 41 -1.83 5.53 -21.49
N PRO A 42 -1.07 5.29 -22.57
CA PRO A 42 -1.05 3.99 -23.22
C PRO A 42 -0.40 2.95 -22.29
N ASP A 43 -1.03 1.78 -22.15
CA ASP A 43 -0.56 0.64 -21.37
C ASP A 43 -0.52 -0.60 -22.28
N ASP A 44 0.68 -1.14 -22.47
CA ASP A 44 0.95 -2.25 -23.39
C ASP A 44 0.23 -3.52 -22.90
N GLY A 45 -0.83 -3.89 -23.62
CA GLY A 45 -1.60 -5.11 -23.38
C GLY A 45 -2.95 -4.90 -22.69
N LEU A 46 -3.19 -3.75 -22.05
CA LEU A 46 -4.49 -3.44 -21.40
C LEU A 46 -5.21 -2.23 -22.01
N GLY A 47 -4.60 -1.56 -22.99
CA GLY A 47 -5.21 -0.42 -23.69
C GLY A 47 -4.88 0.90 -23.01
N VAL A 48 -5.87 1.75 -22.76
CA VAL A 48 -5.63 3.05 -22.11
C VAL A 48 -5.77 2.89 -20.60
N CYS A 49 -4.72 3.23 -19.85
CA CYS A 49 -4.81 3.45 -18.42
C CYS A 49 -5.26 4.89 -18.15
N ARG A 50 -6.28 5.04 -17.30
CA ARG A 50 -6.73 6.32 -16.75
C ARG A 50 -6.27 6.43 -15.32
N ALA A 51 -5.53 7.48 -14.98
CA ALA A 51 -5.02 7.68 -13.63
C ALA A 51 -5.20 9.11 -13.10
N ALA A 52 -5.34 9.23 -11.79
CA ALA A 52 -5.26 10.50 -11.08
C ALA A 52 -4.71 10.30 -9.67
N VAL A 53 -3.91 11.24 -9.19
CA VAL A 53 -3.53 11.30 -7.78
C VAL A 53 -4.54 12.15 -7.03
N LEU A 54 -5.14 11.54 -6.02
CA LEU A 54 -6.23 12.10 -5.23
C LEU A 54 -5.82 12.19 -3.77
N ARG A 55 -6.34 13.19 -3.07
CA ARG A 55 -6.42 13.23 -1.61
C ARG A 55 -7.85 12.96 -1.22
N ILE A 56 -8.09 11.88 -0.49
CA ILE A 56 -9.38 11.45 0.04
C ILE A 56 -9.24 11.47 1.56
N GLY A 57 -9.78 12.50 2.20
CA GLY A 57 -9.54 12.70 3.64
C GLY A 57 -8.09 13.07 3.92
N ALA A 58 -7.42 12.30 4.78
CA ALA A 58 -6.00 12.44 5.07
C ALA A 58 -5.13 11.60 4.11
N THR A 59 -5.72 10.61 3.44
CA THR A 59 -5.01 9.64 2.59
C THR A 59 -4.77 10.22 1.19
N ALA A 60 -3.54 10.09 0.71
CA ALA A 60 -3.26 10.27 -0.72
C ALA A 60 -3.31 8.92 -1.44
N CYS A 61 -4.06 8.88 -2.53
CA CYS A 61 -4.28 7.69 -3.31
C CYS A 61 -3.92 7.93 -4.77
N LEU A 62 -3.30 6.94 -5.40
CA LEU A 62 -3.33 6.79 -6.84
C LEU A 62 -4.61 6.04 -7.22
N ALA A 63 -5.48 6.70 -7.99
CA ALA A 63 -6.68 6.12 -8.56
C ALA A 63 -6.40 5.71 -10.01
N GLN A 64 -6.64 4.45 -10.37
CA GLN A 64 -6.38 3.91 -11.71
C GLN A 64 -7.56 3.09 -12.24
N ALA A 65 -7.79 3.11 -13.54
CA ALA A 65 -8.74 2.22 -14.22
C ALA A 65 -8.29 1.97 -15.66
N HIS A 66 -8.70 0.83 -16.24
CA HIS A 66 -8.45 0.48 -17.64
C HIS A 66 -9.79 0.24 -18.35
N PRO A 67 -10.43 1.29 -18.90
CA PRO A 67 -11.79 1.20 -19.45
C PRO A 67 -11.95 0.24 -20.63
N GLN A 68 -10.87 -0.01 -21.39
CA GLN A 68 -10.86 -0.97 -22.51
C GLN A 68 -10.23 -2.32 -22.13
N GLY A 69 -9.85 -2.51 -20.86
CA GLY A 69 -9.29 -3.75 -20.37
C GLY A 69 -10.33 -4.87 -20.25
N PRO A 70 -9.92 -6.05 -19.75
CA PRO A 70 -10.84 -7.14 -19.43
C PRO A 70 -11.95 -6.71 -18.45
N PRO A 71 -13.08 -7.42 -18.40
CA PRO A 71 -14.17 -7.12 -17.47
C PRO A 71 -13.70 -7.01 -16.02
N GLY A 72 -14.11 -5.94 -15.34
CA GLY A 72 -13.71 -5.58 -13.99
C GLY A 72 -12.60 -4.53 -13.93
N CYS A 73 -11.76 -4.42 -14.96
CA CYS A 73 -10.67 -3.45 -15.02
C CYS A 73 -11.15 -2.01 -15.31
N GLU A 74 -12.40 -1.83 -15.76
CA GLU A 74 -12.99 -0.51 -15.98
C GLU A 74 -13.21 0.27 -14.68
N ARG A 75 -13.17 -0.43 -13.54
CA ARG A 75 -13.40 0.10 -12.20
C ARG A 75 -12.15 0.74 -11.62
N VAL A 76 -12.36 1.75 -10.77
CA VAL A 76 -11.27 2.45 -10.11
C VAL A 76 -10.63 1.58 -9.03
N VAL A 77 -9.34 1.27 -9.22
CA VAL A 77 -8.44 0.75 -8.20
C VAL A 77 -7.86 1.94 -7.42
N LEU A 78 -7.96 1.90 -6.10
CA LEU A 78 -7.25 2.86 -5.23
C LEU A 78 -6.02 2.21 -4.66
N SER A 79 -4.88 2.89 -4.78
CA SER A 79 -3.60 2.49 -4.20
C SER A 79 -3.05 3.58 -3.31
N VAL A 80 -2.36 3.21 -2.23
CA VAL A 80 -1.51 4.11 -1.42
C VAL A 80 -0.05 3.83 -1.72
N ALA A 81 0.85 4.69 -1.26
CA ALA A 81 2.27 4.44 -1.40
C ALA A 81 2.67 3.23 -0.53
N ALA A 82 3.61 2.41 -1.01
CA ALA A 82 4.07 1.21 -0.30
C ALA A 82 4.79 1.50 1.04
N ASP A 83 5.13 2.77 1.31
CA ASP A 83 5.65 3.28 2.58
C ASP A 83 4.55 3.75 3.55
N SER A 84 3.26 3.56 3.20
CA SER A 84 2.17 3.80 4.14
C SER A 84 2.37 3.01 5.43
N ALA A 85 2.26 3.70 6.55
CA ALA A 85 2.44 3.11 7.88
C ALA A 85 1.34 2.11 8.25
N ASP A 86 0.10 2.30 7.80
CA ASP A 86 -1.03 1.43 8.11
C ASP A 86 -2.10 1.49 7.02
N THR A 87 -2.10 0.48 6.16
CA THR A 87 -3.00 0.42 5.00
C THR A 87 -4.45 0.09 5.38
N ARG A 88 -4.70 -0.49 6.57
CA ARG A 88 -6.08 -0.70 7.05
C ARG A 88 -6.67 0.64 7.46
N ARG A 89 -5.90 1.43 8.21
CA ARG A 89 -6.29 2.79 8.60
C ARG A 89 -6.53 3.68 7.38
N ASP A 90 -5.69 3.57 6.35
CA ASP A 90 -5.87 4.32 5.11
C ASP A 90 -7.17 3.95 4.39
N LEU A 91 -7.47 2.65 4.29
CA LEU A 91 -8.73 2.19 3.70
C LEU A 91 -9.93 2.72 4.49
N ASP A 92 -9.92 2.61 5.82
CA ASP A 92 -11.01 3.10 6.66
C ASP A 92 -11.23 4.61 6.50
N ASP A 93 -10.15 5.38 6.34
CA ASP A 93 -10.21 6.82 6.06
C ASP A 93 -10.86 7.11 4.70
N VAL A 94 -10.39 6.43 3.66
CA VAL A 94 -10.91 6.55 2.31
C VAL A 94 -12.41 6.23 2.28
N LEU A 95 -12.83 5.09 2.85
CA LEU A 95 -14.23 4.66 2.81
C LEU A 95 -15.15 5.62 3.55
N ARG A 96 -14.72 6.11 4.72
CA ARG A 96 -15.46 7.13 5.47
C ARG A 96 -15.69 8.39 4.64
N HIS A 97 -14.67 8.85 3.91
CA HIS A 97 -14.75 10.07 3.11
C HIS A 97 -15.47 9.88 1.77
N LEU A 98 -15.51 8.66 1.23
CA LEU A 98 -16.32 8.30 0.07
C LEU A 98 -17.78 7.98 0.43
N GLY A 99 -18.09 7.81 1.73
CA GLY A 99 -19.40 7.40 2.20
C GLY A 99 -19.73 5.96 1.81
N LEU A 100 -18.74 5.07 1.88
CA LEU A 100 -18.84 3.67 1.52
C LEU A 100 -18.58 2.77 2.73
N SER A 101 -19.12 1.56 2.64
CA SER A 101 -18.76 0.39 3.43
C SER A 101 -17.91 -0.60 2.62
N GLU A 102 -17.18 -1.49 3.29
CA GLU A 102 -16.39 -2.53 2.60
C GLU A 102 -17.26 -3.47 1.74
N SER A 103 -18.53 -3.70 2.12
CA SER A 103 -19.47 -4.54 1.36
C SER A 103 -19.88 -3.95 0.00
N GLU A 104 -19.66 -2.66 -0.22
CA GLU A 104 -19.95 -2.00 -1.49
C GLU A 104 -18.75 -2.04 -2.45
N LEU A 105 -17.60 -2.53 -2.00
CA LEU A 105 -16.39 -2.64 -2.81
C LEU A 105 -16.43 -3.88 -3.69
N ALA A 106 -15.88 -3.76 -4.90
CA ALA A 106 -15.76 -4.90 -5.79
C ALA A 106 -14.67 -5.89 -5.30
N ALA A 107 -13.63 -5.37 -4.65
CA ALA A 107 -12.61 -6.17 -3.98
C ALA A 107 -11.88 -5.32 -2.93
N VAL A 108 -11.36 -5.99 -1.91
CA VAL A 108 -10.44 -5.42 -0.91
C VAL A 108 -9.18 -6.27 -0.89
N ARG A 109 -8.02 -5.63 -0.81
CA ARG A 109 -6.76 -6.35 -0.70
C ARG A 109 -6.73 -7.16 0.61
N PRO A 110 -6.38 -8.45 0.57
CA PRO A 110 -6.19 -9.20 1.81
C PRO A 110 -4.93 -8.72 2.54
N GLY A 111 -4.95 -8.80 3.87
CA GLY A 111 -3.77 -8.53 4.70
C GLY A 111 -3.40 -7.05 4.85
N LEU A 112 -4.34 -6.11 4.67
CA LEU A 112 -4.09 -4.71 5.03
C LEU A 112 -3.84 -4.55 6.53
N GLY A 113 -2.99 -3.61 6.90
CA GLY A 113 -2.64 -3.29 8.27
C GLY A 113 -1.32 -2.52 8.37
N PRO A 114 -0.71 -2.50 9.57
CA PRO A 114 0.57 -1.84 9.79
C PRO A 114 1.69 -2.38 8.89
N ALA A 115 2.53 -1.49 8.40
CA ALA A 115 3.74 -1.84 7.66
C ALA A 115 4.64 -2.75 8.50
N SER A 116 5.05 -3.88 7.92
CA SER A 116 5.71 -4.98 8.65
C SER A 116 7.13 -5.29 8.16
N TRP A 117 7.47 -4.89 6.94
CA TRP A 117 8.81 -5.04 6.38
C TRP A 117 9.67 -3.87 6.81
N GLN A 118 10.76 -4.15 7.51
CA GLN A 118 11.61 -3.12 8.09
C GLN A 118 12.91 -3.01 7.30
N LEU A 119 13.28 -1.79 6.91
CA LEU A 119 14.60 -1.48 6.37
C LEU A 119 15.54 -1.12 7.53
N TRP A 120 16.66 -1.83 7.61
CA TRP A 120 17.68 -1.64 8.61
C TRP A 120 18.99 -1.18 7.98
N ARG A 121 19.75 -0.37 8.71
CA ARG A 121 21.10 0.07 8.38
C ARG A 121 22.09 -0.41 9.44
N LEU A 122 23.18 -1.02 9.00
CA LEU A 122 24.37 -1.32 9.79
C LEU A 122 25.42 -0.24 9.50
N ASP A 123 25.85 0.47 10.53
CA ASP A 123 26.95 1.44 10.43
C ASP A 123 28.33 0.78 10.56
N ASP A 124 29.39 1.57 10.35
CA ASP A 124 30.78 1.10 10.41
C ASP A 124 31.22 0.69 11.82
N ASN A 125 30.45 1.02 12.87
CA ASN A 125 30.69 0.64 14.25
C ASN A 125 29.94 -0.64 14.65
N GLY A 126 29.20 -1.25 13.71
CA GLY A 126 28.40 -2.44 13.97
C GLY A 126 27.03 -2.17 14.60
N ASN A 127 26.57 -0.92 14.65
CA ASN A 127 25.26 -0.58 15.19
C ASN A 127 24.18 -0.75 14.13
N GLU A 128 23.07 -1.37 14.53
CA GLU A 128 21.89 -1.54 13.68
C GLU A 128 20.81 -0.51 14.02
N PHE A 129 20.29 0.15 12.98
CA PHE A 129 19.21 1.14 13.12
C PHE A 129 18.07 0.80 12.16
N GLU A 130 16.85 0.74 12.70
CA GLU A 130 15.64 0.71 11.87
C GLU A 130 15.48 2.08 11.22
N MET A 131 15.37 2.10 9.89
CA MET A 131 15.22 3.34 9.11
C MET A 131 13.78 3.64 8.77
N ALA A 132 13.04 2.63 8.31
CA ALA A 132 11.68 2.78 7.80
C ALA A 132 10.97 1.43 7.75
N ARG A 133 9.65 1.48 7.63
CA ARG A 133 8.80 0.31 7.40
C ARG A 133 8.02 0.44 6.10
N PHE A 134 7.75 -0.69 5.48
CA PHE A 134 7.06 -0.79 4.20
C PHE A 134 6.04 -1.93 4.20
N GLN A 135 5.09 -1.84 3.28
CA GLN A 135 4.03 -2.81 3.07
C GLN A 135 4.52 -4.06 2.32
N THR A 136 5.62 -3.95 1.56
CA THR A 136 6.20 -5.06 0.80
C THR A 136 7.70 -5.18 1.04
N GLN A 137 8.20 -6.42 0.99
CA GLN A 137 9.64 -6.72 1.02
C GLN A 137 10.36 -6.06 -0.16
N GLY A 138 9.82 -6.22 -1.37
CA GLY A 138 10.44 -5.72 -2.60
C GLY A 138 10.67 -4.21 -2.58
N HIS A 139 9.73 -3.45 -2.01
CA HIS A 139 9.89 -2.00 -1.87
C HIS A 139 10.97 -1.65 -0.84
N ALA A 140 10.97 -2.31 0.32
CA ALA A 140 12.00 -2.12 1.35
C ALA A 140 13.41 -2.41 0.79
N GLU A 141 13.55 -3.48 0.01
CA GLU A 141 14.82 -3.83 -0.64
C GLU A 141 15.22 -2.83 -1.72
N TRP A 142 14.27 -2.36 -2.53
CA TRP A 142 14.54 -1.35 -3.55
C TRP A 142 15.05 -0.06 -2.92
N VAL A 143 14.41 0.43 -1.86
CA VAL A 143 14.88 1.60 -1.10
C VAL A 143 16.26 1.35 -0.50
N GLY A 144 16.51 0.16 0.07
CA GLY A 144 17.83 -0.23 0.56
C GLY A 144 18.92 -0.15 -0.51
N ARG A 145 18.63 -0.62 -1.74
CA ARG A 145 19.55 -0.51 -2.89
C ARG A 145 19.80 0.94 -3.30
N GLN A 146 18.79 1.80 -3.26
CA GLN A 146 18.97 3.23 -3.54
C GLN A 146 19.93 3.88 -2.53
N TYR A 147 19.80 3.55 -1.24
CA TYR A 147 20.72 4.05 -0.22
C TYR A 147 22.15 3.52 -0.41
N GLN A 148 22.32 2.25 -0.78
CA GLN A 148 23.64 1.68 -1.06
C GLN A 148 24.31 2.34 -2.28
N ALA A 149 23.54 2.70 -3.31
CA ALA A 149 24.06 3.35 -4.50
C ALA A 149 24.66 4.74 -4.23
N ASN A 150 24.30 5.39 -3.12
CA ASN A 150 24.77 6.74 -2.77
C ASN A 150 26.21 6.79 -2.19
N GLY A 151 26.96 5.68 -2.19
CA GLY A 151 28.42 5.68 -2.07
C GLY A 151 29.00 5.72 -0.64
N HIS A 152 28.19 5.46 0.39
CA HIS A 152 28.66 5.31 1.77
C HIS A 152 28.89 3.84 2.13
N ARG A 153 29.85 3.51 3.01
CA ARG A 153 30.20 2.14 3.47
C ARG A 153 29.15 1.46 4.36
N GLN A 154 27.92 1.96 4.35
CA GLN A 154 26.85 1.45 5.18
C GLN A 154 26.18 0.24 4.51
N THR A 155 25.89 -0.79 5.30
CA THR A 155 25.15 -1.95 4.82
C THR A 155 23.66 -1.77 5.13
N TYR A 156 22.81 -2.15 4.18
CA TYR A 156 21.36 -2.03 4.30
C TYR A 156 20.76 -3.41 4.08
N PHE A 157 19.79 -3.79 4.92
CA PHE A 157 19.16 -5.09 4.85
C PHE A 157 17.71 -5.02 5.33
N VAL A 158 16.89 -5.99 4.92
CA VAL A 158 15.46 -6.02 5.23
C VAL A 158 15.17 -7.11 6.26
N ARG A 159 14.33 -6.79 7.24
CA ARG A 159 13.75 -7.76 8.19
C ARG A 159 12.26 -7.90 7.91
N GLY A 160 11.79 -9.15 7.92
CA GLY A 160 10.37 -9.47 7.75
C GLY A 160 9.54 -9.12 8.98
N PRO A 161 8.20 -9.26 8.86
CA PRO A 161 7.32 -9.27 10.02
C PRO A 161 7.88 -10.24 11.07
N ALA A 162 7.91 -9.83 12.33
CA ALA A 162 8.15 -10.79 13.40
C ALA A 162 7.11 -11.90 13.27
N ALA A 163 7.55 -13.16 13.29
CA ALA A 163 6.61 -14.27 13.38
C ALA A 163 5.67 -14.00 14.57
N PRO A 164 4.34 -14.21 14.43
CA PRO A 164 3.46 -14.04 15.57
C PRO A 164 4.00 -14.91 16.71
N ALA A 165 4.19 -14.31 17.89
CA ALA A 165 4.66 -15.00 19.08
C ALA A 165 3.59 -16.00 19.55
N ALA A 166 3.50 -17.16 18.89
CA ALA A 166 2.57 -18.23 19.21
C ALA A 166 3.16 -19.59 18.83
N ALA A 167 4.27 -19.94 19.48
CA ALA A 167 4.69 -21.34 19.68
C ALA A 167 5.44 -21.54 21.01
N ALA A 168 5.37 -20.58 21.93
CA ALA A 168 5.90 -20.69 23.28
C ALA A 168 4.75 -20.45 24.25
N ARG A 169 4.18 -21.54 24.79
CA ARG A 169 3.10 -21.67 25.80
C ARG A 169 1.91 -22.54 25.36
N MET A 170 2.17 -23.71 24.79
CA MET A 170 1.31 -24.88 24.96
C MET A 170 2.20 -26.12 24.94
N GLY A 171 2.58 -26.62 26.12
CA GLY A 171 3.31 -27.89 26.24
C GLY A 171 4.29 -28.06 27.39
N GLU A 172 4.20 -27.30 28.50
CA GLU A 172 4.88 -27.69 29.74
C GLU A 172 3.93 -27.63 30.94
N SER A 173 3.98 -28.72 31.72
CA SER A 173 3.30 -29.05 32.98
C SER A 173 1.81 -29.45 32.89
N GLU A 174 1.33 -30.53 33.51
CA GLU A 174 1.93 -31.57 34.35
C GLU A 174 0.88 -32.68 34.53
N GLY A 175 1.31 -33.92 34.75
CA GLY A 175 0.39 -35.04 35.02
C GLY A 175 1.06 -36.34 35.41
N SER A 176 2.14 -36.25 36.20
CA SER A 176 2.63 -37.38 37.00
C SER A 176 1.61 -37.68 38.11
N ALA A 177 1.02 -38.87 38.09
CA ALA A 177 0.49 -39.50 39.29
C ALA A 177 0.54 -41.02 39.12
N ALA A 178 1.42 -41.63 39.91
CA ALA A 178 1.51 -43.04 40.13
C ALA A 178 0.23 -43.58 40.80
N SER A 179 -0.19 -44.78 40.39
CA SER A 179 -0.54 -45.92 41.27
C SER A 179 -0.69 -47.18 40.42
#